data_AF-A0A8J7ISX4-F1
#
_entry.id   AF-A0A8J7ISX4-F1
#
_cell.length_a   1.000
_cell.length_b   1.000
_cell.length_c   1.000
_cell.angle_alpha   90.00
_cell.angle_beta   90.00
_cell.angle_gamma   90.00
#
_symmetry.space_group_name_H-M   'P 1'
#
loop_
_entity.id
_entity.type
_entity.pdbx_description
1 polymer ?
#
loop_
_entity_poly.entity_id
_entity_poly.type
_entity_poly.pdbx_seq_one_letter_code
_entity_poly.pdbx_strand_id
1 'polypeptide(L)' 'MAQNTIHISMKNQLFRTIVTISTAISGTIGTIWAIFYFRYTHNFQASFELFFYFFCADLIAGIIGLIIGIIFNLKID' A
#
# COMPACT_ATOMS: atom_id res chain seq x y z
N MET A 1 20.55 -7.22 25.64
CA MET A 1 19.81 -5.98 25.30
C MET A 1 20.04 -5.51 23.87
N ALA A 2 21.28 -5.43 23.38
CA ALA A 2 21.58 -4.99 22.00
C ALA A 2 20.99 -5.87 20.87
N GLN A 3 20.93 -7.20 21.07
CA GLN A 3 20.43 -8.13 20.05
C GLN A 3 18.92 -7.96 19.77
N ASN A 4 18.13 -7.55 20.76
CA ASN A 4 16.70 -7.32 20.61
C ASN A 4 16.41 -6.04 19.81
N THR A 5 17.22 -4.99 20.00
CA THR A 5 17.09 -3.71 19.29
C THR A 5 17.42 -3.85 17.80
N ILE A 6 18.43 -4.67 17.45
CA ILE A 6 18.82 -4.92 16.06
C ILE A 6 17.72 -5.71 15.32
N HIS A 7 17.12 -6.70 15.98
CA HIS A 7 16.04 -7.50 15.40
C HIS A 7 14.77 -6.68 15.11
N ILE A 8 14.39 -5.78 16.03
CA ILE A 8 13.23 -4.87 15.86
C ILE A 8 13.49 -3.87 14.73
N SER A 9 14.71 -3.33 14.64
CA SER A 9 15.12 -2.40 13.58
C SER A 9 15.03 -3.04 12.18
N MET A 10 15.57 -4.26 12.03
CA MET A 10 15.48 -5.00 10.76
C MET A 10 14.03 -5.32 10.36
N LYS A 11 13.19 -5.73 11.33
CA LYS A 11 11.77 -6.06 11.07
C LYS A 11 10.98 -4.82 10.59
N ASN A 12 11.24 -3.65 11.17
CA ASN A 12 10.65 -2.38 10.73
C ASN A 12 11.12 -1.94 9.34
N GLN A 13 12.40 -2.10 9.01
CA GLN A 13 12.89 -1.81 7.65
C GLN A 13 12.26 -2.73 6.61
N LEU A 14 12.19 -4.03 6.89
CA LEU A 14 11.62 -5.02 5.97
C LEU A 14 10.13 -4.75 5.73
N PHE A 15 9.39 -4.40 6.80
CA PHE A 15 8.00 -3.98 6.69
C PHE A 15 7.83 -2.72 5.83
N ARG A 16 8.63 -1.67 6.06
CA ARG A 16 8.60 -0.44 5.25
C ARG A 16 8.89 -0.72 3.77
N THR A 17 9.84 -1.61 3.49
CA THR A 17 10.17 -2.02 2.12
C THR A 17 9.00 -2.75 1.46
N ILE A 18 8.35 -3.69 2.16
CA ILE A 18 7.17 -4.39 1.63
C ILE A 18 6.03 -3.42 1.32
N VAL A 19 5.72 -2.51 2.26
CA VAL A 19 4.67 -1.50 2.05
C VAL A 19 5.01 -0.62 0.84
N THR A 20 6.25 -0.13 0.75
CA THR A 20 6.68 0.74 -0.36
C THR A 20 6.56 0.03 -1.71
N ILE A 21 7.02 -1.22 -1.81
CA ILE A 21 6.92 -2.01 -3.04
C ILE A 21 5.45 -2.25 -3.40
N SER A 22 4.61 -2.59 -2.42
CA SER A 22 3.19 -2.84 -2.67
C SER A 22 2.46 -1.59 -3.14
N THR A 23 2.73 -0.44 -2.51
CA THR A 23 2.17 0.86 -2.95
C THR A 23 2.65 1.24 -4.35
N ALA A 24 3.92 1.00 -4.68
CA ALA A 24 4.45 1.28 -6.00
C ALA A 24 3.79 0.41 -7.09
N ILE A 25 3.62 -0.89 -6.84
CA ILE A 25 2.97 -1.82 -7.78
C ILE A 25 1.50 -1.41 -7.98
N SER A 26 0.76 -1.19 -6.88
CA SER A 26 -0.63 -0.70 -6.92
C SER A 26 -0.76 0.58 -7.73
N GLY A 27 0.06 1.59 -7.43
CA GLY A 27 0.04 2.87 -8.13
C GLY A 27 0.32 2.71 -9.63
N THR A 28 1.23 1.81 -10.01
CA THR A 28 1.54 1.52 -11.41
C THR A 28 0.35 0.87 -12.13
N ILE A 29 -0.28 -0.13 -11.50
CA ILE A 29 -1.46 -0.82 -12.07
C ILE A 29 -2.64 0.15 -12.18
N GLY A 30 -2.92 0.93 -11.14
CA GLY A 30 -3.99 1.94 -11.15
C GLY A 30 -3.77 3.00 -12.22
N THR A 31 -2.52 3.44 -12.43
CA THR A 31 -2.16 4.39 -13.49
C THR A 31 -2.40 3.79 -14.87
N ILE A 32 -1.95 2.55 -15.10
CA ILE A 32 -2.18 1.85 -16.37
C ILE A 32 -3.68 1.75 -16.66
N TRP A 33 -4.47 1.36 -15.66
CA TRP A 33 -5.93 1.24 -15.79
C TRP A 33 -6.58 2.58 -16.13
N ALA A 34 -6.19 3.67 -15.46
CA ALA A 34 -6.71 5.01 -15.71
C ALA A 34 -6.41 5.49 -17.15
N ILE A 35 -5.22 5.18 -17.68
CA ILE A 35 -4.83 5.49 -19.06
C ILE A 35 -5.69 4.70 -20.06
N PHE A 36 -5.91 3.40 -19.83
CA PHE A 36 -6.79 2.60 -20.68
C PHE A 36 -8.22 3.12 -20.67
N TYR A 37 -8.75 3.43 -19.48
CA TYR A 37 -10.09 3.97 -19.31
C TYR A 37 -10.25 5.34 -20.00
N PHE A 38 -9.20 6.17 -19.93
CA PHE A 38 -9.19 7.49 -20.54
C PHE A 38 -9.26 7.36 -22.07
N ARG A 39 -8.47 6.46 -22.62
CA ARG A 39 -8.42 6.22 -24.06
C ARG A 39 -9.74 5.67 -24.62
N TYR A 40 -10.51 4.94 -23.79
CA TYR A 40 -11.78 4.39 -24.20
C TYR A 40 -12.93 5.40 -24.08
N THR A 41 -13.00 6.11 -22.96
CA THR A 41 -14.12 7.02 -22.65
C THR A 41 -13.90 8.46 -23.07
N HIS A 42 -12.65 8.84 -23.38
CA HIS A 42 -12.20 10.23 -23.57
C HIS A 42 -12.56 11.16 -22.40
N ASN A 43 -12.89 10.59 -21.23
CA ASN A 43 -13.32 11.33 -20.07
C ASN A 43 -12.20 11.37 -19.03
N PHE A 44 -11.50 12.50 -18.98
CA PHE A 44 -10.41 12.73 -18.03
C PHE A 44 -10.87 12.64 -16.57
N GLN A 45 -12.07 13.13 -16.27
CA GLN A 45 -12.60 13.15 -14.91
C GLN A 45 -12.84 11.73 -14.40
N ALA A 46 -13.50 10.90 -15.20
CA ALA A 46 -13.78 9.50 -14.82
C ALA A 46 -12.49 8.68 -14.64
N SER A 47 -11.50 8.89 -15.50
CA SER A 47 -10.20 8.21 -15.36
C SER A 47 -9.43 8.60 -14.11
N PHE A 48 -9.41 9.88 -13.76
CA PHE A 48 -8.79 10.34 -12.51
C PHE A 48 -9.54 9.79 -11.29
N GLU A 49 -10.87 9.77 -11.34
CA GLU A 49 -11.69 9.20 -10.27
C GLU A 49 -11.39 7.71 -10.05
N LEU A 50 -11.26 6.93 -11.14
CA LEU A 50 -10.83 5.53 -11.06
C LEU A 50 -9.42 5.37 -10.49
N PHE A 51 -8.47 6.21 -10.91
CA PHE A 51 -7.11 6.19 -10.36
C PHE A 51 -7.12 6.43 -8.85
N PHE A 52 -7.80 7.49 -8.41
CA PHE A 52 -7.92 7.83 -6.99
C PHE A 52 -8.65 6.75 -6.21
N TYR A 53 -9.68 6.12 -6.80
CA TYR A 53 -10.40 5.03 -6.17
C TYR A 53 -9.47 3.85 -5.86
N PHE A 54 -8.71 3.36 -6.85
CA PHE A 54 -7.76 2.27 -6.65
C PHE A 54 -6.64 2.66 -5.67
N PHE A 55 -6.08 3.86 -5.82
CA PHE A 55 -5.03 4.36 -4.93
C PHE A 55 -5.49 4.44 -3.47
N CYS A 56 -6.68 5.02 -3.23
CA CYS A 56 -7.26 5.11 -1.89
C CYS A 56 -7.60 3.73 -1.33
N ALA A 57 -8.15 2.82 -2.13
CA ALA A 57 -8.45 1.45 -1.69
C ALA A 57 -7.19 0.72 -1.21
N ASP A 58 -6.10 0.80 -1.97
CA ASP A 58 -4.83 0.18 -1.57
C ASP A 58 -4.18 0.84 -0.36
N LEU A 59 -4.27 2.17 -0.25
CA LEU A 59 -3.79 2.90 0.93
C LEU A 59 -4.54 2.48 2.19
N ILE A 60 -5.87 2.37 2.10
CA ILE A 60 -6.73 1.90 3.20
C ILE A 60 -6.39 0.45 3.55
N ALA A 61 -6.23 -0.43 2.56
CA ALA A 61 -5.86 -1.82 2.77
C ALA A 61 -4.49 -1.95 3.49
N GLY A 62 -3.51 -1.14 3.09
CA GLY A 62 -2.20 -1.07 3.74
C GLY A 62 -2.26 -0.61 5.19
N ILE A 63 -3.07 0.42 5.50
CA ILE A 63 -3.28 0.90 6.87
C ILE A 63 -3.96 -0.18 7.72
N ILE A 64 -5.02 -0.82 7.21
CA ILE A 64 -5.72 -1.89 7.93
C ILE A 64 -4.78 -3.06 8.19
N GLY A 65 -4.00 -3.48 7.19
CA GLY A 65 -3.01 -4.53 7.33
C GLY A 65 -1.96 -4.22 8.40
N LEU A 66 -1.49 -2.97 8.47
CA LEU A 66 -0.57 -2.50 9.52
C LEU A 66 -1.23 -2.55 10.90
N ILE A 67 -2.45 -2.04 11.05
CA ILE A 67 -3.18 -2.05 12.32
C ILE A 67 -3.38 -3.49 12.81
N ILE A 68 -3.84 -4.39 11.94
CA ILE A 68 -4.01 -5.80 12.25
C ILE A 68 -2.68 -6.43 12.66
N GLY A 69 -1.61 -6.18 11.90
CA GLY A 69 -0.27 -6.68 12.21
C GLY A 69 0.21 -6.25 13.59
N ILE A 70 -0.03 -4.99 13.98
CA ILE A 70 0.31 -4.48 15.31
C ILE A 70 -0.53 -5.16 16.40
N ILE A 71 -1.84 -5.29 16.20
CA ILE A 71 -2.76 -5.92 17.16
C ILE A 71 -2.37 -7.39 17.41
N PHE A 72 -2.09 -8.16 16.36
CA PHE A 72 -1.70 -9.57 16.50
C PHE A 72 -0.34 -9.71 17.17
N ASN A 73 0.63 -8.85 16.87
CA ASN A 73 1.94 -8.86 17.50
C ASN A 73 1.84 -8.51 19.00
N LEU A 74 0.96 -7.58 19.38
CA LEU A 74 0.67 -7.24 20.79
C LEU A 74 -0.09 -8.31 21.57
N LYS A 75 -0.79 -9.24 20.90
CA LYS A 75 -1.57 -10.30 21.55
C LYS A 75 -0.76 -11.57 21.80
N ILE A 76 0.43 -11.67 21.21
CA ILE A 76 1.33 -12.83 21.27
C ILE A 76 2.44 -12.63 22.33
N ASP A 77 2.67 -11.38 22.78
CA ASP A 77 3.45 -11.04 23.99
C ASP A 77 2.55 -11.07 25.25
#